data_AF-A0A6J4MS35-F1
#
_entry.id   AF-A0A6J4MS35-F1
#
_cell.length_a   1.000
_cell.length_b   1.000
_cell.length_c   1.000
_cell.angle_alpha   90.00
_cell.angle_beta   90.00
_cell.angle_gamma   90.00
#
_symmetry.space_group_name_H-M   'P 1'
#
loop_
_entity.id
_entity.type
_entity.pdbx_description
1 polymer ?
#
loop_
_entity_poly.entity_id
_entity_poly.type
_entity_poly.pdbx_seq_one_letter_code
_entity_poly.pdbx_strand_id
1 'polypeptide(L)'
;MSDPGDADYTVLVHREGGSYRAEVEELPGFQATGESLTELWDAFEKSLSLYLSRGDRTVRVLLTRVENVEPGRVERYEARILVG
;
A
#
# COMPACT_ATOMS: atom_id res chain seq x y z
N MET A 1 -21.32 -0.05 11.57
CA MET A 1 -20.48 1.15 11.72
C MET A 1 -19.06 0.67 11.71
N SER A 2 -18.30 0.95 10.65
CA SER A 2 -16.86 0.64 10.61
C SER A 2 -16.17 1.45 11.70
N ASP A 3 -15.31 0.81 12.47
CA ASP A 3 -14.46 1.47 13.46
C ASP A 3 -13.68 2.60 12.74
N PRO A 4 -13.62 3.85 13.25
CA PRO A 4 -12.93 4.98 12.57
C PRO A 4 -11.43 4.78 12.32
N GLY A 5 -10.87 3.59 12.61
CA GLY A 5 -9.52 3.16 12.31
C GLY A 5 -9.38 2.37 11.00
N ASP A 6 -10.38 1.58 10.62
CA ASP A 6 -10.29 0.72 9.44
C ASP A 6 -10.63 1.50 8.16
N ALA A 7 -9.79 1.39 7.15
CA ALA A 7 -10.02 2.02 5.85
C ALA A 7 -9.51 1.14 4.70
N ASP A 8 -10.28 1.10 3.63
CA ASP A 8 -9.94 0.43 2.39
C ASP A 8 -9.29 1.44 1.43
N TYR A 9 -8.21 1.02 0.79
CA TYR A 9 -7.41 1.82 -0.14
C TYR A 9 -7.13 1.02 -1.41
N THR A 10 -7.01 1.73 -2.51
CA THR A 10 -6.47 1.18 -3.75
C THR A 10 -4.97 1.45 -3.81
N VAL A 11 -4.20 0.38 -4.00
CA VAL A 11 -2.76 0.47 -4.25
C VAL A 11 -2.45 0.08 -5.68
N LEU A 12 -1.75 0.94 -6.40
CA LEU A 12 -1.20 0.64 -7.72
C LEU A 12 0.28 0.34 -7.57
N VAL A 13 0.69 -0.86 -8.00
CA VAL A 13 2.09 -1.29 -7.99
C VAL A 13 2.63 -1.26 -9.41
N HIS A 14 3.63 -0.42 -9.62
CA HIS A 14 4.36 -0.24 -10.86
C HIS A 14 5.65 -1.04 -10.81
N ARG A 15 5.97 -1.78 -11.86
CA ARG A 15 7.25 -2.47 -12.05
C ARG A 15 8.17 -1.62 -12.91
N GLU A 16 9.30 -1.21 -12.35
CA GLU A 16 10.23 -0.27 -12.96
C GLU A 16 11.63 -0.87 -13.05
N GLY A 17 11.97 -1.49 -14.19
CA GLY A 17 13.36 -1.81 -14.56
C GLY A 17 14.17 -2.65 -13.56
N GLY A 18 13.51 -3.43 -12.71
CA GLY A 18 14.16 -4.20 -11.62
C GLY A 18 13.76 -3.76 -10.21
N SER A 19 12.95 -2.73 -10.09
CA SER A 19 12.36 -2.25 -8.85
C SER A 19 10.84 -2.17 -8.94
N TYR A 20 10.20 -1.85 -7.82
CA TYR A 20 8.77 -1.63 -7.71
C TYR A 20 8.49 -0.29 -7.03
N ARG A 21 7.42 0.37 -7.47
CA ARG A 21 6.84 1.55 -6.82
C ARG A 21 5.37 1.31 -6.53
N ALA A 22 4.93 1.62 -5.32
CA ALA A 22 3.52 1.63 -4.93
C ALA A 22 3.04 3.07 -4.76
N GLU A 23 1.84 3.34 -5.22
CA GLU A 23 1.08 4.57 -4.95
C GLU A 23 -0.32 4.23 -4.46
N VAL A 24 -0.94 5.14 -3.71
CA VAL A 24 -2.29 4.95 -3.15
C VAL A 24 -3.23 5.98 -3.76
N GLU A 25 -4.30 5.53 -4.43
CA GLU A 25 -5.21 6.43 -5.15
C GLU A 25 -5.87 7.45 -4.20
N GLU A 26 -6.21 7.02 -2.98
CA GLU A 26 -6.91 7.84 -1.98
C GLU A 26 -5.95 8.70 -1.13
N LEU A 27 -4.63 8.51 -1.26
CA LEU A 27 -3.60 9.30 -0.57
C LEU A 27 -2.62 9.93 -1.58
N PRO A 28 -3.03 11.01 -2.27
CA PRO A 28 -2.19 11.65 -3.26
C PRO A 28 -0.84 12.10 -2.67
N GLY A 29 0.25 11.68 -3.31
CA GLY A 29 1.62 11.98 -2.85
C GLY A 29 2.21 10.93 -1.91
N PHE A 30 1.43 9.96 -1.43
CA PHE A 30 1.97 8.80 -0.76
C PHE A 30 2.57 7.82 -1.77
N GLN A 31 3.83 7.45 -1.55
CA GLN A 31 4.54 6.47 -2.37
C GLN A 31 5.51 5.64 -1.54
N ALA A 32 5.72 4.41 -1.97
CA ALA A 32 6.76 3.52 -1.44
C ALA A 32 7.49 2.83 -2.59
N THR A 33 8.74 2.44 -2.37
CA THR A 33 9.58 1.77 -3.38
C THR A 33 10.36 0.62 -2.76
N GLY A 34 10.68 -0.41 -3.55
CA GLY A 34 11.54 -1.51 -3.13
C GLY A 34 12.15 -2.26 -4.33
N GLU A 35 13.26 -2.98 -4.13
CA GLU A 35 13.89 -3.77 -5.20
C GLU A 35 13.15 -5.09 -5.45
N SER A 36 12.33 -5.52 -4.48
CA SER A 36 11.43 -6.66 -4.57
C SER A 36 10.03 -6.29 -4.06
N LEU A 37 9.03 -7.13 -4.37
CA LEU A 37 7.69 -6.96 -3.81
C LEU A 37 7.71 -7.03 -2.28
N THR A 38 8.54 -7.90 -1.69
CA THR A 38 8.69 -8.00 -0.24
C THR A 38 9.20 -6.69 0.35
N GLU A 39 10.27 -6.13 -0.21
CA GLU A 39 10.82 -4.85 0.25
C GLU A 39 9.85 -3.70 0.04
N LEU A 40 9.11 -3.70 -1.08
CA LEU A 40 8.09 -2.71 -1.35
C LEU A 40 7.04 -2.71 -0.25
N TRP A 41 6.51 -3.88 0.13
CA TRP A 41 5.47 -3.97 1.15
C TRP A 41 5.98 -3.59 2.54
N ASP A 42 7.19 -4.01 2.90
CA ASP A 42 7.84 -3.58 4.14
C ASP A 42 7.99 -2.04 4.20
N ALA A 43 8.43 -1.43 3.10
CA ALA A 43 8.57 0.03 3.00
C ALA A 43 7.22 0.74 3.01
N PHE A 44 6.23 0.17 2.35
CA PHE A 44 4.85 0.66 2.28
C PHE A 44 4.21 0.69 3.67
N GLU A 45 4.22 -0.43 4.41
CA GLU A 45 3.64 -0.51 5.75
C GLU A 45 4.27 0.49 6.72
N LYS A 46 5.61 0.58 6.71
CA LYS A 46 6.35 1.55 7.55
C LYS A 46 5.99 2.99 7.20
N SER A 47 6.02 3.32 5.92
CA SER A 47 5.73 4.68 5.45
C SER A 47 4.29 5.07 5.72
N LEU A 48 3.35 4.14 5.54
CA LEU A 48 1.93 4.35 5.76
C LEU A 48 1.61 4.52 7.25
N SER A 49 2.28 3.76 8.11
CA SER A 49 2.22 3.94 9.57
C SER A 49 2.65 5.35 9.98
N LEU A 50 3.75 5.84 9.42
CA LEU A 50 4.23 7.20 9.66
C LEU A 50 3.29 8.26 9.07
N TYR A 51 2.81 8.05 7.84
CA TYR A 51 1.94 8.99 7.14
C TYR A 51 0.60 9.17 7.84
N LEU A 52 -0.01 8.06 8.30
CA LEU A 52 -1.27 8.09 9.02
C LEU A 52 -1.12 8.60 10.45
N SER A 53 0.11 8.70 10.99
CA SER A 53 0.49 9.38 12.25
C SER A 53 -0.62 9.39 13.32
N ARG A 54 -1.08 8.19 13.72
CA ARG A 54 -2.00 8.01 14.84
C ARG A 54 -1.32 7.36 16.05
N GLY A 55 -0.12 7.82 16.41
CA GLY A 55 0.59 7.40 17.63
C GLY A 55 0.98 5.92 17.64
N ASP A 56 0.97 5.28 18.82
CA ASP A 56 1.38 3.90 19.11
C ASP A 56 0.47 2.81 18.48
N ARG A 57 -0.33 3.17 17.47
CA ARG A 57 -1.28 2.25 16.84
C ARG A 57 -0.57 1.37 15.84
N THR A 58 -0.90 0.09 15.88
CA THR A 58 -0.35 -0.87 14.93
C THR A 58 -1.17 -0.81 13.65
N VAL A 59 -0.52 -0.46 12.55
CA VAL A 59 -1.10 -0.54 11.21
C VAL A 59 -0.84 -1.94 10.67
N ARG A 60 -1.90 -2.66 10.33
CA ARG A 60 -1.80 -3.90 9.55
C ARG A 60 -2.41 -3.68 8.18
N VAL A 61 -1.73 -4.14 7.13
CA VAL A 61 -2.22 -4.03 5.76
C VAL A 61 -2.58 -5.42 5.27
N LEU A 62 -3.85 -5.61 4.89
CA LEU A 62 -4.31 -6.81 4.22
C LEU A 62 -4.42 -6.51 2.72
N LEU A 63 -3.53 -7.12 1.94
CA LEU A 63 -3.47 -6.92 0.50
C LEU A 63 -4.17 -8.04 -0.24
N THR A 64 -5.09 -7.67 -1.12
CA THR A 64 -5.71 -8.57 -2.09
C THR A 64 -5.35 -8.08 -3.48
N ARG A 65 -4.66 -8.92 -4.27
CA ARG A 65 -4.43 -8.61 -5.69
C ARG A 65 -5.75 -8.72 -6.43
N VAL A 66 -6.14 -7.65 -7.12
CA VAL A 66 -7.44 -7.57 -7.80
C VAL A 66 -7.28 -7.75 -9.31
N GLU A 67 -6.33 -7.05 -9.92
CA GLU A 67 -6.27 -6.97 -11.38
C GLU A 67 -4.86 -6.69 -11.91
N ASN A 68 -4.61 -7.14 -13.15
CA ASN A 68 -3.50 -6.66 -13.98
C ASN A 68 -3.98 -5.47 -14.81
N VAL A 69 -3.65 -4.25 -14.38
CA VAL A 69 -4.03 -3.03 -15.11
C VAL A 69 -3.22 -2.92 -16.40
N GLU A 70 -1.90 -3.12 -16.30
CA GLU A 70 -1.00 -3.25 -17.45
C GLU A 70 -0.17 -4.53 -17.27
N PRO A 71 -0.35 -5.55 -18.14
CA PRO A 71 0.33 -6.83 -17.99
C PRO A 71 1.86 -6.69 -17.85
N GLY A 72 2.40 -7.15 -16.71
CA GLY A 72 3.84 -7.12 -16.42
C GLY A 72 4.41 -5.75 -16.05
N ARG A 73 3.57 -4.71 -15.95
CA ARG A 73 3.98 -3.34 -15.66
C ARG A 73 3.22 -2.70 -14.50
N VAL A 74 1.90 -2.87 -14.44
CA VAL A 74 1.06 -2.28 -13.37
C VAL A 74 0.05 -3.30 -12.85
N GLU A 75 0.05 -3.49 -11.53
CA GLU A 75 -0.85 -4.38 -10.80
C GLU A 75 -1.69 -3.57 -9.80
N ARG A 76 -3.00 -3.85 -9.72
CA ARG A 76 -3.93 -3.21 -8.76
C ARG A 76 -4.17 -4.14 -7.58
N TYR A 77 -4.05 -3.58 -6.39
CA TYR A 77 -4.34 -4.23 -5.12
C TYR A 77 -5.39 -3.45 -4.35
N GLU A 78 -6.27 -4.16 -3.66
CA GLU A 78 -7.08 -3.61 -2.57
C GLU A 78 -6.31 -3.84 -1.27
N ALA A 79 -6.05 -2.74 -0.56
CA ALA A 79 -5.39 -2.73 0.72
C ALA A 79 -6.41 -2.33 1.79
N ARG A 80 -6.75 -3.28 2.67
CA ARG A 80 -7.49 -2.95 3.89
C ARG A 80 -6.51 -2.67 5.01
N ILE A 81 -6.55 -1.44 5.51
CA ILE A 81 -5.78 -1.06 6.69
C ILE A 81 -6.63 -1.32 7.92
N LEU A 82 -6.06 -2.08 8.86
CA LEU A 82 -6.59 -2.25 10.20
C LEU A 82 -5.73 -1.44 11.16
N VAL A 83 -6.34 -0.52 11.88
CA VAL A 83 -5.65 0.32 12.88
C VAL A 83 -6.03 -0.21 14.26
N GLY A 84 -5.10 -0.92 14.90
CA GLY A 84 -5.24 -1.47 16.26
C GLY A 84 -4.61 -0.61 17.33
#